data_AF-A0A7J4KRZ7-F1
#
_entry.id   AF-A0A7J4KRZ7-F1
#
_cell.length_a   1.000
_cell.length_b   1.000
_cell.length_c   1.000
_cell.angle_alpha   90.00
_cell.angle_beta   90.00
_cell.angle_gamma   90.00
#
_symmetry.space_group_name_H-M   'P 1'
#
loop_
_entity.id
_entity.type
_entity.pdbx_description
1 polymer ?
#
loop_
_entity_poly.entity_id
_entity_poly.type
_entity_poly.pdbx_seq_one_letter_code
_entity_poly.pdbx_strand_id
1 'polypeptide(L)'
;MALKDVNGFNPLEVFFHPKKTVEAALEFPNIYTAVALILAPWVLGVIAFLAFGLNASFASISARIAIAVGVFFFQAVLIYLVAKGFEGKGKNLFEGVVSAFSLTQMIPIVLTIFMFLALLFNPSIAGFVKEWAAGDMLTIDLVDNTFNALASNIISGFIFLLIGAILVIYLGFLVLYLNYLVIKQSTKASVFVSIVLMLVVFIISSLVQQVLEGLVF
;
A
#
# COMPACT_ATOMS: atom_id res chain seq x y z
N MET A 1 25.63 -6.75 8.48
CA MET A 1 25.61 -6.35 9.90
C MET A 1 24.99 -4.96 9.87
N ALA A 2 23.75 -4.69 10.29
CA ALA A 2 22.87 -5.32 11.27
C ALA A 2 21.47 -5.63 10.69
N LEU A 3 20.88 -6.74 11.12
CA LEU A 3 19.46 -7.11 10.92
C LEU A 3 18.90 -7.67 12.23
N LYS A 4 19.47 -7.21 13.34
CA LYS A 4 19.10 -7.56 14.71
C LYS A 4 19.25 -6.30 15.53
N ASP A 5 18.37 -5.35 15.29
CA ASP A 5 18.04 -4.46 16.39
C ASP A 5 17.22 -5.27 17.37
N VAL A 6 17.51 -5.05 18.65
CA VAL A 6 17.07 -5.84 19.81
C VAL A 6 15.54 -5.91 19.96
N ASN A 7 14.77 -5.27 19.06
CA ASN A 7 13.32 -5.12 19.10
C ASN A 7 12.56 -5.40 17.78
N GLY A 8 13.18 -5.99 16.75
CA GLY A 8 12.48 -6.42 15.52
C GLY A 8 13.10 -5.93 14.21
N PHE A 9 12.39 -6.15 13.10
CA PHE A 9 12.79 -5.76 11.74
C PHE A 9 12.53 -4.28 11.45
N ASN A 10 13.31 -3.66 10.57
CA ASN A 10 13.08 -2.31 10.07
C ASN A 10 12.19 -2.33 8.81
N PRO A 11 10.97 -1.77 8.82
CA PRO A 11 10.09 -1.76 7.65
C PRO A 11 10.66 -1.06 6.42
N LEU A 12 11.54 -0.06 6.58
CA LEU A 12 12.16 0.67 5.47
C LEU A 12 13.12 -0.20 4.66
N GLU A 13 13.64 -1.27 5.25
CA GLU A 13 14.53 -2.19 4.54
C GLU A 13 13.80 -3.01 3.48
N VAL A 14 12.47 -2.98 3.45
CA VAL A 14 11.68 -3.65 2.41
C VAL A 14 12.05 -3.20 0.98
N PHE A 15 12.53 -1.96 0.83
CA PHE A 15 12.95 -1.40 -0.47
C PHE A 15 14.34 -1.89 -0.92
N PHE A 16 15.19 -2.31 0.02
CA PHE A 16 16.58 -2.70 -0.25
C PHE A 16 16.78 -4.22 -0.13
N HIS A 17 16.12 -4.85 0.84
CA HIS A 17 16.25 -6.25 1.22
C HIS A 17 14.88 -6.93 1.46
N PRO A 18 13.93 -6.85 0.51
CA PRO A 18 12.54 -7.30 0.67
C PRO A 18 12.41 -8.73 1.21
N LYS A 19 13.17 -9.67 0.67
CA LYS A 19 13.14 -11.08 1.11
C LYS A 19 13.54 -11.23 2.58
N LYS A 20 14.64 -10.59 2.99
CA LYS A 20 15.15 -10.70 4.36
C LYS A 20 14.22 -10.02 5.36
N THR A 21 13.65 -8.87 4.98
CA THR A 21 12.70 -8.14 5.81
C THR A 21 11.41 -8.95 6.03
N VAL A 22 10.89 -9.62 4.98
CA VAL A 22 9.73 -10.52 5.10
C VAL A 22 10.04 -11.73 5.97
N GLU A 23 11.18 -12.38 5.78
CA GLU A 23 11.62 -13.51 6.62
C GLU A 23 11.73 -13.09 8.09
N ALA A 24 12.36 -11.95 8.36
CA ALA A 24 12.49 -11.40 9.71
C ALA A 24 11.12 -11.06 10.33
N ALA A 25 10.18 -10.54 9.56
CA ALA A 25 8.83 -10.24 10.03
C ALA A 25 8.00 -11.50 10.35
N LEU A 26 8.26 -12.61 9.64
CA LEU A 26 7.65 -13.91 9.93
C LEU A 26 8.26 -14.57 11.18
N GLU A 27 9.58 -14.45 11.37
CA GLU A 27 10.31 -15.04 12.50
C GLU A 27 10.12 -14.27 13.81
N PHE A 28 10.10 -12.94 13.73
CA PHE A 28 9.99 -12.02 14.86
C PHE A 28 8.81 -11.05 14.64
N PRO A 29 7.56 -11.54 14.77
CA PRO A 29 6.39 -10.72 14.54
C PRO A 29 6.32 -9.56 15.52
N ASN A 30 5.92 -8.39 15.00
CA ASN A 30 5.69 -7.19 15.79
C ASN A 30 4.33 -6.58 15.38
N ILE A 31 3.29 -6.95 16.12
CA ILE A 31 1.91 -6.51 15.85
C ILE A 31 1.78 -4.99 15.96
N TYR A 32 2.48 -4.34 16.88
CA TYR A 32 2.40 -2.89 17.05
C TYR A 32 2.90 -2.16 15.80
N THR A 33 4.04 -2.59 15.27
CA THR A 33 4.56 -2.09 13.99
C THR A 33 3.59 -2.39 12.85
N ALA A 34 3.01 -3.60 12.81
CA ALA A 34 2.06 -3.98 11.77
C ALA A 34 0.82 -3.08 11.75
N VAL A 35 0.21 -2.84 12.92
CA VAL A 35 -0.94 -1.94 13.08
C VAL A 35 -0.57 -0.51 12.68
N ALA A 36 0.60 -0.02 13.10
CA ALA A 36 1.07 1.31 12.70
C ALA A 36 1.20 1.44 11.18
N LEU A 37 1.76 0.42 10.50
CA LEU A 37 1.89 0.40 9.04
C LEU A 37 0.55 0.34 8.32
N ILE A 38 -0.42 -0.42 8.83
CA ILE A 38 -1.78 -0.52 8.26
C ILE A 38 -2.50 0.82 8.35
N LEU A 39 -2.36 1.54 9.47
CA LEU A 39 -3.05 2.80 9.71
C LEU A 39 -2.34 4.00 9.08
N ALA A 40 -1.01 3.92 8.88
CA ALA A 40 -0.20 5.05 8.43
C ALA A 40 -0.65 5.68 7.09
N PRO A 41 -0.96 4.93 6.01
CA PRO A 41 -1.48 5.53 4.77
C PRO A 41 -2.70 6.43 5.01
N TRP A 42 -3.59 6.00 5.91
CA TRP A 42 -4.82 6.70 6.22
C TRP A 42 -4.59 7.94 7.07
N VAL A 43 -3.75 7.82 8.10
CA VAL A 43 -3.35 8.97 8.93
C VAL A 43 -2.67 10.03 8.08
N LEU A 44 -1.73 9.62 7.21
CA LEU A 44 -1.06 10.52 6.26
C LEU A 44 -2.04 11.12 5.26
N GLY A 45 -2.99 10.33 4.76
CA GLY A 45 -4.06 10.80 3.88
C GLY A 45 -4.89 11.89 4.54
N VAL A 46 -5.40 11.66 5.76
CA VAL A 46 -6.18 12.65 6.52
C VAL A 46 -5.38 13.92 6.77
N ILE A 47 -4.11 13.81 7.14
CA ILE A 47 -3.22 14.97 7.30
C ILE A 47 -3.10 15.74 5.98
N ALA A 48 -2.94 15.06 4.85
CA ALA A 48 -2.90 15.70 3.53
C ALA A 48 -4.23 16.40 3.19
N PHE A 49 -5.38 15.75 3.41
CA PHE A 49 -6.69 16.37 3.19
C PHE A 49 -6.86 17.67 3.99
N LEU A 50 -6.48 17.65 5.28
CA LEU A 50 -6.56 18.81 6.17
C LEU A 50 -5.58 19.92 5.75
N ALA A 51 -4.34 19.57 5.40
CA ALA A 51 -3.32 20.54 5.02
C ALA A 51 -3.67 21.31 3.73
N PHE A 52 -4.36 20.67 2.78
CA PHE A 52 -4.73 21.26 1.49
C PHE A 52 -6.19 21.74 1.41
N GLY A 53 -6.93 21.72 2.52
CA GLY A 53 -8.33 22.18 2.55
C GLY A 53 -9.27 21.38 1.64
N LEU A 54 -8.97 20.09 1.44
CA LEU A 54 -9.76 19.21 0.58
C LEU A 54 -11.04 18.79 1.33
N ASN A 55 -12.20 19.24 0.86
CA ASN A 55 -13.50 18.88 1.42
C ASN A 55 -13.86 17.44 1.06
N ALA A 56 -13.54 16.51 1.95
CA ALA A 56 -14.04 15.13 1.90
C ALA A 56 -14.94 14.86 3.10
N SER A 57 -16.08 14.19 2.87
CA SER A 57 -16.99 13.80 3.94
C SER A 57 -16.28 12.86 4.91
N PHE A 58 -16.21 13.24 6.19
CA PHE A 58 -15.62 12.40 7.25
C PHE A 58 -16.23 11.00 7.29
N ALA A 59 -17.54 10.90 7.05
CA ALA A 59 -18.25 9.61 6.97
C ALA A 59 -17.76 8.75 5.81
N SER A 60 -17.57 9.35 4.62
CA SER A 60 -17.07 8.65 3.43
C SER A 60 -15.62 8.18 3.62
N ILE A 61 -14.75 9.04 4.16
CA ILE A 61 -13.35 8.67 4.46
C ILE A 61 -13.31 7.53 5.48
N SER A 62 -14.06 7.63 6.58
CA SER A 62 -14.09 6.61 7.62
C SER A 62 -14.59 5.25 7.09
N ALA A 63 -15.61 5.27 6.23
CA ALA A 63 -16.11 4.06 5.58
C ALA A 63 -15.05 3.41 4.66
N ARG A 64 -14.34 4.20 3.84
CA ARG A 64 -13.25 3.70 2.99
C ARG A 64 -12.11 3.10 3.80
N ILE A 65 -11.72 3.75 4.91
CA ILE A 65 -10.71 3.23 5.83
C ILE A 65 -11.16 1.89 6.41
N ALA A 66 -12.39 1.81 6.91
CA ALA A 66 -12.91 0.59 7.52
C ALA A 66 -12.96 -0.58 6.52
N ILE A 67 -13.41 -0.34 5.28
CA ILE A 67 -13.41 -1.35 4.22
C ILE A 67 -11.98 -1.80 3.92
N ALA A 68 -11.04 -0.88 3.72
CA ALA A 68 -9.68 -1.24 3.37
C ALA A 68 -8.94 -2.00 4.48
N VAL A 69 -9.11 -1.59 5.74
CA VAL A 69 -8.60 -2.33 6.90
C VAL A 69 -9.24 -3.72 6.99
N GLY A 70 -10.55 -3.82 6.77
CA GLY A 70 -11.26 -5.09 6.72
C GLY A 70 -10.74 -6.03 5.63
N VAL A 71 -10.54 -5.51 4.41
CA VAL A 71 -9.96 -6.24 3.28
C VAL A 71 -8.53 -6.69 3.56
N PHE A 72 -7.72 -5.85 4.22
CA PHE A 72 -6.37 -6.21 4.64
C PHE A 72 -6.38 -7.41 5.61
N PHE A 73 -7.22 -7.37 6.64
CA PHE A 73 -7.32 -8.49 7.59
C PHE A 73 -7.87 -9.74 6.92
N PHE A 74 -8.84 -9.60 6.01
CA PHE A 74 -9.34 -10.70 5.21
C PHE A 74 -8.21 -11.35 4.36
N GLN A 75 -7.37 -10.55 3.70
CA GLN A 75 -6.19 -11.03 2.98
C GLN A 75 -5.21 -11.76 3.89
N ALA A 76 -4.89 -11.18 5.05
CA ALA A 76 -4.00 -11.82 6.02
C ALA A 76 -4.54 -13.17 6.52
N VAL A 77 -5.86 -13.27 6.74
CA VAL A 77 -6.53 -14.53 7.09
C VAL A 77 -6.44 -15.54 5.96
N LEU A 78 -6.68 -15.15 4.70
CA LEU A 78 -6.53 -16.05 3.56
C LEU A 78 -5.10 -16.59 3.44
N ILE A 79 -4.10 -15.72 3.55
CA ILE A 79 -2.68 -16.10 3.53
C ILE A 79 -2.35 -17.04 4.70
N TYR A 80 -2.88 -16.77 5.89
CA TYR A 80 -2.72 -17.65 7.05
C TYR A 80 -3.34 -19.04 6.83
N LEU A 81 -4.55 -19.12 6.26
CA LEU A 81 -5.19 -20.40 5.95
C LEU A 81 -4.39 -21.18 4.91
N VAL A 82 -3.89 -20.50 3.89
CA VAL A 82 -2.96 -21.08 2.90
C VAL A 82 -1.69 -21.59 3.57
N ALA A 83 -1.06 -20.78 4.42
CA ALA A 83 0.13 -21.18 5.17
C ALA A 83 -0.13 -22.41 6.03
N LYS A 84 -1.25 -22.45 6.76
CA LYS A 84 -1.65 -23.59 7.57
C LYS A 84 -1.88 -24.86 6.73
N GLY A 85 -2.50 -24.72 5.55
CA GLY A 85 -2.74 -25.83 4.62
C GLY A 85 -1.46 -26.41 4.00
N PHE A 86 -0.40 -25.61 3.88
CA PHE A 86 0.90 -26.00 3.32
C PHE A 86 2.01 -26.13 4.37
N GLU A 87 1.68 -26.65 5.56
CA GLU A 87 2.61 -26.87 6.68
C GLU A 87 3.42 -25.62 7.05
N GLY A 88 2.71 -24.57 7.44
CA GLY A 88 3.26 -23.23 7.68
C GLY A 88 4.47 -23.19 8.61
N LYS A 89 5.30 -22.16 8.43
CA LYS A 89 6.55 -21.97 9.18
C LYS A 89 6.38 -20.91 10.28
N GLY A 90 6.82 -21.20 11.50
CA GLY A 90 6.87 -20.25 12.63
C GLY A 90 5.95 -20.60 13.80
N LYS A 91 6.32 -20.18 15.01
CA LYS A 91 5.54 -20.43 16.25
C LYS A 91 4.25 -19.61 16.34
N ASN A 92 4.26 -18.38 15.83
CA ASN A 92 3.11 -17.46 15.83
C ASN A 92 2.69 -17.12 14.39
N LEU A 93 2.27 -18.14 13.63
CA LEU A 93 2.07 -18.05 12.18
C LEU A 93 1.14 -16.90 11.75
N PHE A 94 0.03 -16.69 12.45
CA PHE A 94 -0.91 -15.60 12.12
C PHE A 94 -0.29 -14.22 12.35
N GLU A 95 0.34 -13.99 13.50
CA GLU A 95 1.01 -12.72 13.81
C GLU A 95 2.17 -12.44 12.85
N GLY A 96 2.91 -13.50 12.48
CA GLY A 96 3.96 -13.45 11.47
C GLY A 96 3.42 -13.02 10.10
N VAL A 97 2.32 -13.64 9.65
CA VAL A 97 1.66 -13.28 8.39
C VAL A 97 1.16 -11.84 8.43
N VAL A 98 0.48 -11.41 9.49
CA VAL A 98 0.03 -10.02 9.63
C VAL A 98 1.20 -9.04 9.61
N SER A 99 2.28 -9.34 10.35
CA SER A 99 3.50 -8.51 10.39
C SER A 99 4.16 -8.42 9.02
N ALA A 100 4.38 -9.55 8.36
CA ALA A 100 5.01 -9.58 7.04
C ALA A 100 4.12 -8.96 5.96
N PHE A 101 2.81 -9.17 6.03
CA PHE A 101 1.86 -8.59 5.07
C PHE A 101 1.73 -7.07 5.24
N SER A 102 1.85 -6.55 6.46
CA SER A 102 1.82 -5.10 6.72
C SER A 102 2.96 -4.34 6.04
N LEU A 103 4.08 -5.00 5.70
CA LEU A 103 5.18 -4.40 4.94
C LEU A 103 4.73 -3.91 3.56
N THR A 104 3.67 -4.50 2.99
CA THR A 104 3.08 -4.01 1.73
C THR A 104 2.55 -2.58 1.85
N GLN A 105 2.19 -2.14 3.06
CA GLN A 105 1.68 -0.79 3.34
C GLN A 105 2.77 0.28 3.31
N MET A 106 4.06 -0.09 3.34
CA MET A 106 5.16 0.85 3.08
C MET A 106 5.04 1.52 1.70
N ILE A 107 4.43 0.83 0.74
CA ILE A 107 4.27 1.32 -0.62
C ILE A 107 3.25 2.47 -0.69
N PRO A 108 1.98 2.30 -0.24
CA PRO A 108 1.06 3.41 -0.17
C PRO A 108 1.55 4.54 0.75
N ILE A 109 2.28 4.24 1.85
CA ILE A 109 2.91 5.29 2.69
C ILE A 109 3.86 6.16 1.85
N VAL A 110 4.78 5.55 1.10
CA VAL A 110 5.75 6.29 0.28
C VAL A 110 5.04 7.06 -0.84
N LEU A 111 4.01 6.48 -1.46
CA LEU A 111 3.21 7.18 -2.47
C LEU A 111 2.48 8.39 -1.89
N THR A 112 1.86 8.25 -0.71
CA THR A 112 1.18 9.37 -0.03
C THR A 112 2.17 10.48 0.34
N ILE A 113 3.36 10.14 0.84
CA ILE A 113 4.41 11.13 1.14
C ILE A 113 4.86 11.84 -0.14
N PHE A 114 5.11 11.09 -1.22
CA PHE A 114 5.52 11.66 -2.50
C PHE A 114 4.44 12.61 -3.06
N MET A 115 3.17 12.21 -2.99
CA MET A 115 2.04 13.03 -3.41
C MET A 115 1.89 14.29 -2.55
N PHE A 116 2.10 14.17 -1.24
CA PHE A 116 2.10 15.31 -0.32
C PHE A 116 3.21 16.32 -0.66
N LEU A 117 4.43 15.82 -0.90
CA LEU A 117 5.55 16.67 -1.35
C LEU A 117 5.24 17.33 -2.70
N ALA A 118 4.68 16.59 -3.65
CA ALA A 118 4.29 17.14 -4.96
C ALA A 118 3.29 18.30 -4.82
N LEU A 119 2.30 18.17 -3.94
CA LEU A 119 1.32 19.22 -3.66
C LEU A 119 1.93 20.44 -2.94
N LEU A 120 2.92 20.25 -2.05
CA LEU A 120 3.64 21.36 -1.43
C LEU A 120 4.46 22.16 -2.45
N PHE A 121 5.12 21.50 -3.39
CA PHE A 121 5.96 22.16 -4.40
C PHE A 121 5.15 22.71 -5.58
N ASN A 122 3.97 22.14 -5.87
CA ASN A 122 3.08 22.58 -6.94
C ASN A 122 1.61 22.61 -6.47
N PRO A 123 1.20 23.67 -5.73
CA PRO A 123 -0.17 23.79 -5.23
C PRO A 123 -1.24 23.84 -6.32
N SER A 124 -0.87 24.17 -7.57
CA SER A 124 -1.77 24.18 -8.74
C SER A 124 -2.37 22.81 -9.05
N ILE A 125 -1.76 21.72 -8.58
CA ILE A 125 -2.23 20.34 -8.79
C ILE A 125 -3.31 19.97 -7.75
N ALA A 126 -3.52 20.78 -6.70
CA ALA A 126 -4.53 20.50 -5.68
C ALA A 126 -5.96 20.44 -6.24
N GLY A 127 -6.27 21.23 -7.27
CA GLY A 127 -7.56 21.16 -7.98
C GLY A 127 -7.78 19.81 -8.68
N PHE A 128 -6.74 19.30 -9.33
CA PHE A 128 -6.75 17.97 -9.95
C PHE A 128 -6.97 16.85 -8.93
N VAL A 129 -6.23 16.89 -7.81
CA VAL A 129 -6.37 15.90 -6.74
C VAL A 129 -7.75 15.98 -6.09
N LYS A 130 -8.34 17.17 -5.98
CA LYS A 130 -9.69 17.38 -5.44
C LYS A 130 -10.77 16.73 -6.31
N GLU A 131 -10.72 16.94 -7.62
CA GLU A 131 -11.70 16.36 -8.57
C GLU A 131 -11.51 14.84 -8.71
N TRP A 132 -10.26 14.38 -8.75
CA TRP A 132 -9.97 12.95 -8.73
C TRP A 132 -10.48 12.26 -7.44
N ALA A 133 -10.26 12.88 -6.28
CA ALA A 133 -10.73 12.36 -4.99
C ALA A 133 -12.26 12.38 -4.84
N ALA A 134 -12.96 13.27 -5.56
CA ALA A 134 -14.42 13.30 -5.61
C ALA A 134 -15.01 12.14 -6.44
N GLY A 135 -14.19 11.43 -7.22
CA GLY A 135 -14.64 10.36 -8.11
C GLY A 135 -15.28 10.86 -9.40
N ASP A 136 -15.17 12.16 -9.69
CA ASP A 136 -15.64 12.73 -10.94
C ASP A 136 -14.73 12.31 -12.10
N MET A 137 -15.30 12.12 -13.30
CA MET A 137 -14.48 11.93 -14.51
C MET A 137 -13.64 13.20 -14.70
N LEU A 138 -12.32 13.04 -14.65
CA LEU A 138 -11.37 14.09 -14.95
C LEU A 138 -11.66 14.64 -16.35
N THR A 139 -12.08 15.90 -16.43
CA THR A 139 -12.32 16.55 -17.72
C THR A 139 -10.99 16.79 -18.44
N ILE A 140 -11.01 16.74 -19.77
CA ILE A 140 -9.82 17.00 -20.61
C ILE A 140 -9.26 18.40 -20.28
N ASP A 141 -10.13 19.39 -20.06
CA ASP A 141 -9.73 20.75 -19.68
C ASP A 141 -8.98 20.79 -18.34
N LEU A 142 -9.35 19.95 -17.37
CA LEU A 142 -8.65 19.90 -16.08
C LEU A 142 -7.28 19.22 -16.22
N VAL A 143 -7.22 18.16 -17.03
CA VAL A 143 -5.96 17.49 -17.36
C VAL A 143 -5.02 18.46 -18.06
N ASP A 144 -5.50 19.18 -19.08
CA ASP A 144 -4.73 20.15 -19.86
C ASP A 144 -4.30 21.35 -19.01
N ASN A 145 -5.17 21.89 -18.15
CA ASN A 145 -4.82 22.98 -17.26
C ASN A 145 -3.79 22.56 -16.19
N THR A 146 -3.89 21.33 -15.68
CA THR A 146 -2.90 20.77 -14.74
C THR A 146 -1.57 20.54 -15.44
N PHE A 147 -1.61 20.01 -16.66
CA PHE A 147 -0.43 19.77 -17.48
C PHE A 147 0.26 21.09 -17.86
N ASN A 148 -0.50 22.12 -18.22
CA ASN A 148 0.01 23.46 -18.54
C ASN A 148 0.57 24.16 -17.29
N ALA A 149 -0.06 24.00 -16.12
CA ALA A 149 0.47 24.52 -14.87
C ALA A 149 1.81 23.85 -14.49
N LEU A 150 1.92 22.53 -14.66
CA LEU A 150 3.16 21.76 -14.53
C LEU A 150 4.21 22.15 -15.57
N ALA A 151 3.78 22.44 -16.81
CA ALA A 151 4.63 22.80 -17.93
C ALA A 151 5.18 24.24 -17.84
N SER A 152 4.53 25.15 -17.11
CA SER A 152 5.08 26.51 -16.89
C SER A 152 6.46 26.51 -16.19
N ASN A 153 6.79 25.40 -15.53
CA ASN A 153 8.06 25.12 -14.86
C ASN A 153 8.70 23.85 -15.49
N ILE A 154 8.88 23.88 -16.82
CA ILE A 154 9.18 22.74 -17.74
C ILE A 154 10.11 21.68 -17.14
N ILE A 155 11.23 22.10 -16.54
CA ILE A 155 12.23 21.17 -16.03
C ILE A 155 11.74 20.46 -14.76
N SER A 156 11.17 21.19 -13.78
CA SER A 156 10.70 20.58 -12.55
C SER A 156 9.43 19.76 -12.74
N GLY A 157 8.48 20.21 -13.58
CA GLY A 157 7.23 19.48 -13.84
C GLY A 157 7.46 18.15 -14.58
N PHE A 158 8.30 18.16 -15.62
CA PHE A 158 8.65 16.95 -16.37
C PHE A 158 9.46 15.96 -15.54
N ILE A 159 10.43 16.45 -14.74
CA ILE A 159 11.20 15.61 -13.82
C ILE A 159 10.28 14.97 -12.76
N PHE A 160 9.33 15.72 -12.20
CA PHE A 160 8.36 15.17 -11.23
C PHE A 160 7.47 14.10 -11.84
N LEU A 161 6.97 14.30 -13.07
CA LEU A 161 6.16 13.30 -13.78
C LEU A 161 6.96 12.04 -14.10
N LEU A 162 8.21 12.19 -14.57
CA LEU A 162 9.08 11.08 -14.89
C LEU A 162 9.44 10.26 -13.64
N ILE A 163 9.81 10.95 -12.55
CA ILE A 163 10.09 10.31 -11.26
C ILE A 163 8.82 9.60 -10.76
N GLY A 164 7.66 10.25 -10.82
CA GLY A 164 6.38 9.65 -10.43
C GLY A 164 6.06 8.38 -11.21
N ALA A 165 6.22 8.39 -12.54
CA ALA A 165 5.98 7.22 -13.39
C ALA A 165 6.94 6.06 -13.08
N ILE A 166 8.24 6.34 -12.94
CA ILE A 166 9.24 5.33 -12.55
C ILE A 166 8.91 4.75 -11.18
N LEU A 167 8.54 5.61 -10.23
CA LEU A 167 8.19 5.23 -8.87
C LEU A 167 6.94 4.33 -8.85
N VAL A 168 5.89 4.68 -9.59
CA VAL A 168 4.67 3.84 -9.71
C VAL A 168 4.98 2.47 -10.31
N ILE A 169 5.78 2.40 -11.38
CA ILE A 169 6.15 1.12 -12.01
C ILE A 169 6.97 0.27 -11.02
N TYR A 170 8.02 0.85 -10.44
CA TYR A 170 8.88 0.16 -9.47
C TYR A 170 8.09 -0.34 -8.26
N LEU A 171 7.24 0.51 -7.69
CA LEU A 171 6.42 0.17 -6.54
C LEU A 171 5.35 -0.87 -6.89
N GLY A 172 4.76 -0.82 -8.09
CA GLY A 172 3.84 -1.84 -8.57
C GLY A 172 4.47 -3.23 -8.63
N PHE A 173 5.69 -3.33 -9.18
CA PHE A 173 6.45 -4.58 -9.15
C PHE A 173 6.81 -5.02 -7.72
N LEU A 174 7.15 -4.08 -6.84
CA LEU A 174 7.47 -4.37 -5.45
C LEU A 174 6.25 -4.92 -4.69
N VAL A 175 5.04 -4.39 -4.91
CA VAL A 175 3.79 -4.92 -4.32
C VAL A 175 3.64 -6.40 -4.68
N LEU A 176 3.72 -6.73 -5.97
CA LEU A 176 3.57 -8.11 -6.44
C LEU A 176 4.64 -9.01 -5.84
N TYR A 177 5.88 -8.54 -5.81
CA TYR A 177 6.99 -9.30 -5.26
C TYR A 177 6.85 -9.57 -3.75
N LEU A 178 6.40 -8.57 -2.97
CA LEU A 178 6.17 -8.75 -1.54
C LEU A 178 5.01 -9.71 -1.25
N ASN A 179 3.91 -9.61 -1.99
CA ASN A 179 2.79 -10.54 -1.86
C ASN A 179 3.25 -11.99 -2.12
N TYR A 180 4.02 -12.20 -3.19
CA TYR A 180 4.64 -13.49 -3.48
C TYR A 180 5.55 -13.95 -2.33
N LEU A 181 6.43 -13.08 -1.83
CA LEU A 181 7.37 -13.43 -0.76
C LEU A 181 6.65 -13.83 0.53
N VAL A 182 5.62 -13.08 0.94
CA VAL A 182 4.85 -13.39 2.15
C VAL A 182 4.26 -14.80 2.07
N ILE A 183 3.67 -15.19 0.93
CA ILE A 183 3.11 -16.54 0.73
C ILE A 183 4.23 -17.59 0.64
N LYS A 184 5.27 -17.31 -0.15
CA LYS A 184 6.35 -18.27 -0.37
C LYS A 184 7.13 -18.59 0.91
N GLN A 185 7.28 -17.60 1.79
CA GLN A 185 8.05 -17.74 3.03
C GLN A 185 7.21 -18.25 4.20
N SER A 186 5.90 -17.99 4.19
CA SER A 186 4.98 -18.58 5.18
C SER A 186 4.63 -20.04 4.90
N THR A 187 4.87 -20.55 3.69
CA THR A 187 4.49 -21.91 3.25
C THR A 187 5.70 -22.79 2.88
N LYS A 188 5.48 -24.11 2.76
CA LYS A 188 6.40 -25.04 2.07
C LYS A 188 6.10 -25.24 0.58
N ALA A 189 5.13 -24.50 0.02
CA ALA A 189 4.69 -24.65 -1.36
C ALA A 189 5.83 -24.41 -2.37
N SER A 190 5.73 -24.98 -3.57
CA SER A 190 6.67 -24.68 -4.67
C SER A 190 6.53 -23.22 -5.13
N VAL A 191 7.51 -22.72 -5.88
CA VAL A 191 7.47 -21.34 -6.43
C VAL A 191 6.21 -21.13 -7.28
N PHE A 192 5.93 -22.07 -8.20
CA PHE A 192 4.75 -22.01 -9.06
C PHE A 192 3.45 -21.95 -8.25
N VAL A 193 3.29 -22.84 -7.26
CA VAL A 193 2.10 -22.87 -6.41
C VAL A 193 1.94 -21.58 -5.61
N SER A 194 3.05 -21.00 -5.12
CA SER A 194 3.03 -19.72 -4.38
C SER A 194 2.54 -18.56 -5.26
N ILE A 195 2.94 -18.53 -6.54
CA ILE A 195 2.46 -17.53 -7.51
C ILE A 195 0.96 -17.70 -7.77
N VAL A 196 0.49 -18.93 -7.98
CA VAL A 196 -0.94 -19.20 -8.19
C VAL A 196 -1.76 -18.77 -6.97
N LEU A 197 -1.30 -19.12 -5.77
CA LEU A 197 -1.97 -18.73 -4.52
C LEU A 197 -2.01 -17.21 -4.33
N MET A 198 -0.93 -16.49 -4.68
CA MET A 198 -0.90 -15.03 -4.69
C MET A 198 -2.00 -14.46 -5.57
N LEU A 199 -2.15 -14.96 -6.80
CA LEU A 199 -3.18 -14.51 -7.73
C LEU A 199 -4.59 -14.81 -7.20
N VAL A 200 -4.81 -16.00 -6.63
CA VAL A 200 -6.10 -16.37 -6.04
C VAL A 200 -6.47 -15.46 -4.87
N VAL A 201 -5.54 -15.23 -3.93
CA VAL A 201 -5.77 -14.31 -2.80
C VAL A 201 -6.09 -12.92 -3.31
N PHE A 202 -5.36 -12.43 -4.32
CA PHE A 202 -5.59 -11.13 -4.91
C PHE A 202 -6.98 -11.00 -5.57
N ILE A 203 -7.37 -11.97 -6.41
CA ILE A 203 -8.67 -11.98 -7.09
C ILE A 203 -9.81 -12.01 -6.09
N ILE A 204 -9.78 -12.93 -5.12
CA ILE A 204 -10.83 -13.06 -4.11
C ILE A 204 -10.95 -11.76 -3.30
N SER A 205 -9.82 -11.18 -2.90
CA SER A 205 -9.83 -9.96 -2.09
C SER A 205 -10.33 -8.75 -2.87
N SER A 206 -10.02 -8.66 -4.17
CA SER A 206 -10.56 -7.63 -5.06
C SER A 206 -12.07 -7.74 -5.21
N LEU A 207 -12.60 -8.96 -5.37
CA LEU A 207 -14.05 -9.19 -5.42
C LEU A 207 -14.73 -8.81 -4.11
N VAL A 208 -14.15 -9.19 -2.96
CA VAL A 208 -14.68 -8.81 -1.65
C VAL A 208 -14.67 -7.29 -1.47
N GLN A 209 -13.59 -6.61 -1.85
CA GLN A 209 -13.52 -5.16 -1.79
C GLN A 209 -14.63 -4.51 -2.64
N GLN A 210 -14.82 -4.95 -3.89
CA GLN A 210 -15.86 -4.41 -4.77
C GLN A 210 -17.27 -4.61 -4.20
N VAL A 211 -17.55 -5.78 -3.62
CA VAL A 211 -18.85 -6.06 -2.97
C VAL A 211 -19.06 -5.16 -1.76
N LEU A 212 -18.04 -4.99 -0.91
CA LEU A 212 -18.12 -4.13 0.27
C LEU A 212 -18.32 -2.65 -0.11
N GLU A 213 -17.61 -2.18 -1.14
CA GLU A 213 -17.77 -0.82 -1.66
C GLU A 213 -19.18 -0.60 -2.23
N GLY A 214 -19.72 -1.53 -3.04
CA GLY A 214 -21.06 -1.41 -3.61
C GLY A 214 -22.22 -1.58 -2.63
N LEU A 215 -21.95 -2.02 -1.39
CA LEU A 215 -22.94 -2.05 -0.29
C LEU A 215 -22.97 -0.75 0.51
N VAL A 216 -21.91 0.06 0.43
CA VAL A 216 -21.69 1.23 1.30
C VAL A 216 -21.81 2.55 0.55
N PHE A 217 -21.51 2.57 -0.75
CA PHE A 217 -21.57 3.74 -1.63
C PHE A 217 -22.55 3.51 -2.79
#